data_AF-A0A380U0L0-F1
#
_entry.id   AF-A0A380U0L0-F1
#
_cell.length_a   1.000
_cell.length_b   1.000
_cell.length_c   1.000
_cell.angle_alpha   90.00
_cell.angle_beta   90.00
_cell.angle_gamma   90.00
#
_symmetry.space_group_name_H-M   'P 1'
#
loop_
_entity.id
_entity.type
_entity.pdbx_description
1 polymer ?
#
loop_
_entity_poly.entity_id
_entity_poly.type
_entity_poly.pdbx_seq_one_letter_code
_entity_poly.pdbx_strand_id
1 'polypeptide(L)' 'MYNVILHYQDGHTFICAEDVILARAEEIKVYIESNPDDFSYRDVLKVEIVKGGENE' A
#
# COMPACT_ATOMS: atom_id res chain seq x y z
N MET A 1 9.99 -10.35 -2.78
CA MET A 1 8.66 -10.14 -2.17
C MET A 1 8.18 -8.73 -2.52
N TYR A 2 7.01 -8.30 -2.06
CA TYR A 2 6.43 -6.98 -2.37
C TYR A 2 5.90 -6.28 -1.12
N ASN A 3 6.02 -4.96 -1.12
CA ASN A 3 5.51 -4.09 -0.07
C ASN A 3 4.41 -3.19 -0.67
N VAL A 4 3.40 -2.88 0.13
CA VAL A 4 2.33 -1.94 -0.21
C VAL A 4 2.52 -0.68 0.61
N ILE A 5 2.72 0.45 -0.07
CA ILE A 5 2.97 1.75 0.53
C ILE A 5 1.78 2.67 0.24
N LEU A 6 1.22 3.24 1.30
CA LEU A 6 0.23 4.30 1.24
C LEU A 6 0.94 5.65 1.26
N HIS A 7 0.56 6.52 0.35
CA HIS A 7 1.00 7.92 0.31
C HIS A 7 -0.18 8.80 0.69
N TYR A 8 -0.06 9.54 1.79
CA TYR A 8 -1.12 10.39 2.33
C TYR A 8 -1.01 11.84 1.82
N GLN A 9 -2.10 12.58 1.90
CA GLN A 9 -2.21 13.99 1.46
C GLN A 9 -1.24 14.94 2.19
N ASP A 10 -0.93 14.64 3.44
CA ASP A 10 -0.01 15.40 4.28
C ASP A 10 1.48 15.11 3.98
N GLY A 11 1.75 14.23 3.02
CA GLY A 11 3.10 13.83 2.62
C GLY A 11 3.67 12.68 3.45
N HIS A 12 2.94 12.14 4.42
CA HIS A 12 3.35 10.95 5.15
C HIS A 12 3.18 9.70 4.29
N THR A 13 4.10 8.74 4.49
CA THR A 13 4.00 7.41 3.89
C THR A 13 3.89 6.35 4.97
N PHE A 14 3.12 5.30 4.68
CA PHE A 14 2.92 4.18 5.59
C PHE A 14 3.04 2.86 4.83
N ILE A 15 3.78 1.90 5.38
CA ILE A 15 3.84 0.56 4.82
C ILE A 15 2.66 -0.24 5.36
N CYS A 16 1.66 -0.44 4.52
CA CYS A 16 0.44 -1.17 4.86
C CYS A 16 0.66 -2.68 4.93
N ALA A 17 1.53 -3.21 4.06
CA ALA A 17 1.91 -4.61 4.08
C ALA A 17 3.36 -4.76 3.61
N GLU A 18 4.08 -5.67 4.26
CA GLU A 18 5.48 -6.00 3.98
C GLU A 18 5.62 -7.47 3.62
N ASP A 19 6.61 -7.76 2.76
CA ASP A 19 7.05 -9.11 2.42
C ASP A 19 5.95 -10.03 1.86
N VAL A 20 4.95 -9.47 1.18
CA VAL A 20 3.85 -10.24 0.61
C VAL A 20 4.13 -10.66 -0.83
N ILE A 21 3.46 -11.71 -1.31
CA ILE A 21 3.47 -12.06 -2.73
C ILE A 21 2.72 -11.01 -3.55
N LEU A 22 3.04 -10.90 -4.85
CA LEU A 22 2.44 -9.89 -5.75
C LEU A 22 0.92 -9.94 -5.74
N ALA A 23 0.33 -11.13 -5.88
CA ALA A 23 -1.13 -11.30 -5.88
C ALA A 23 -1.77 -10.71 -4.62
N ARG A 24 -1.13 -10.90 -3.46
CA ARG A 24 -1.62 -10.34 -2.19
C ARG A 24 -1.48 -8.82 -2.13
N ALA A 25 -0.38 -8.27 -2.66
CA ALA A 25 -0.20 -6.82 -2.76
C ALA A 25 -1.27 -6.17 -3.65
N GLU A 26 -1.64 -6.82 -4.77
CA GLU A 26 -2.70 -6.37 -5.67
C GLU A 26 -4.08 -6.42 -5.01
N GLU A 27 -4.42 -7.50 -4.29
CA GLU A 27 -5.67 -7.59 -3.52
C GLU A 27 -5.79 -6.45 -2.50
N ILE A 28 -4.71 -6.18 -1.75
CA ILE A 28 -4.68 -5.10 -0.75
C ILE A 28 -4.89 -3.75 -1.43
N LYS A 29 -4.20 -3.51 -2.54
CA LYS A 29 -4.37 -2.28 -3.33
C LYS A 29 -5.81 -2.08 -3.77
N VAL A 30 -6.43 -3.09 -4.39
CA VAL A 30 -7.83 -3.02 -4.84
C VAL A 30 -8.78 -2.77 -3.67
N TYR A 31 -8.54 -3.43 -2.53
CA TYR A 31 -9.34 -3.23 -1.32
C TYR A 31 -9.27 -1.77 -0.83
N ILE A 32 -8.07 -1.19 -0.71
CA ILE A 32 -7.90 0.20 -0.26
C ILE A 32 -8.55 1.17 -1.24
N GLU A 33 -8.29 1.01 -2.55
CA GLU A 33 -8.83 1.89 -3.60
C GLU A 33 -10.37 1.80 -3.69
N SER A 34 -10.96 0.68 -3.29
CA SER A 34 -12.42 0.48 -3.25
C SER A 34 -13.08 0.94 -1.95
N ASN A 35 -12.30 1.26 -0.90
CA ASN A 35 -12.80 1.68 0.41
C ASN A 35 -12.24 3.05 0.83
N PRO A 36 -12.43 4.12 0.03
CA PRO A 36 -11.87 5.44 0.33
C PRO A 36 -12.49 6.08 1.59
N ASP A 37 -13.67 5.64 2.03
CA ASP A 37 -14.36 6.23 3.18
C ASP A 37 -13.89 5.68 4.54
N ASP A 38 -13.12 4.58 4.54
CA ASP A 38 -12.52 4.04 5.77
C ASP A 38 -11.58 5.06 6.39
N PHE A 39 -11.66 5.21 7.72
CA PHE A 39 -10.84 6.16 8.46
C PHE A 39 -9.34 5.99 8.17
N SER A 40 -8.90 4.76 7.92
CA SER A 40 -7.50 4.43 7.66
C SER A 40 -7.02 4.87 6.27
N TYR A 41 -7.95 5.08 5.32
CA TYR A 41 -7.65 5.32 3.90
C TYR A 41 -8.15 6.68 3.37
N ARG A 42 -8.91 7.43 4.18
CA ARG A 42 -9.56 8.69 3.78
C ARG A 42 -8.63 9.71 3.12
N ASP A 43 -7.39 9.79 3.59
CA ASP A 43 -6.40 10.75 3.10
C ASP A 43 -5.32 10.10 2.23
N VAL A 44 -5.53 8.86 1.77
CA VAL A 44 -4.60 8.19 0.87
C VAL A 44 -4.75 8.75 -0.54
N LEU A 45 -3.67 9.37 -1.04
CA LEU A 45 -3.58 9.86 -2.42
C LEU A 45 -3.20 8.78 -3.42
N LYS A 46 -2.32 7.85 -3.01
CA LYS A 46 -1.75 6.83 -3.89
C LYS A 46 -1.41 5.58 -3.10
N VAL A 47 -1.76 4.43 -3.68
CA VAL A 47 -1.29 3.12 -3.23
C VAL A 47 -0.21 2.62 -4.20
N GLU A 48 0.99 2.41 -3.68
CA GLU A 48 2.16 1.98 -4.44
C GLU A 48 2.57 0.57 -4.04
N ILE A 49 2.78 -0.30 -5.04
CA ILE A 49 3.34 -1.64 -4.82
C ILE A 49 4.81 -1.57 -5.22
N VAL A 50 5.70 -1.79 -4.26
CA VAL A 50 7.15 -1.80 -4.47
C VAL A 50 7.63 -3.24 -4.39
N LYS A 51 8.45 -3.67 -5.34
CA LYS A 51 9.14 -4.95 -5.23
C LYS A 51 10.16 -4.83 -4.09
N GLY A 52 9.95 -5.56 -3.00
CA GLY A 52 10.92 -5.73 -1.94
C GLY A 52 12.14 -6.44 -2.53
N GLY A 53 13.24 -5.70 -2.63
CA GLY A 53 14.55 -6.22 -2.98
C GLY A 53 15.16 -6.87 -1.75
N GLU A 54 15.60 -8.12 -1.92
CA GLU A 54 16.63 -8.74 -1.10
C GLU A 54 17.73 -7.70 -0.85
N ASN A 55 18.03 -7.42 0.42
CA ASN A 55 19.32 -6.83 0.72
C ASN A 55 20.38 -7.78 0.15
N GLU A 56 21.29 -7.19 -0.65
CA GLU A 56 22.53 -7.78 -1.15
C GLU A 56 23.30 -8.60 -0.10
#